data_AF-A0AAV7J4F3-F1
#
_entry.id   AF-A0AAV7J4F3-F1
#
_cell.length_a   1.000
_cell.length_b   1.000
_cell.length_c   1.000
_cell.angle_alpha   90.00
_cell.angle_beta   90.00
_cell.angle_gamma   90.00
#
_symmetry.space_group_name_H-M   'P 1'
#
loop_
_entity.id
_entity.type
_entity.pdbx_description
1 polymer ?
#
loop_
_entity_poly.entity_id
_entity_poly.type
_entity_poly.pdbx_seq_one_letter_code
_entity_poly.pdbx_strand_id
1 'polypeptide(L)'
;MFALVKWIGGDDDKKYTVGIDVEHIKNFDYDKFNSDDEDPDKIYVVEWHESKKEPLGGWICFSAQIIAVSGSLANLKKKMKAIDGIESPRRMSLEITDDKGPGQNDYSIIKDGPKIDESEVPVIDPEIDYSPEVKRKKLLGGNDGNENIDIFDDDKAEASGSKVFSSDQNDDEDLLIIKEKNVRPGGSEFVTKHELSEAITMALQKVLAAIPATSSVVPTLSDCSKTKRSKNKKNNMIELGQPGSNVFVTSDQWIAAEATKSFTAMTTSLLVSVFPTDQLIKSNYKGGPPKNAIDKTVIHTGLENTNELKAIKEAVQQRFKNNLIRLSLKKPKTEDPPKDTKENKPNDS
;
A
#
# COMPACT_ATOMS: atom_id res chain seq x y z
N MET A 1 15.40 6.84 12.04
CA MET A 1 14.82 5.69 12.80
C MET A 1 13.93 4.93 11.84
N PHE A 2 13.73 3.61 11.97
CA PHE A 2 12.99 2.86 10.96
C PHE A 2 11.68 2.28 11.48
N ALA A 3 10.70 2.14 10.59
CA ALA A 3 9.41 1.51 10.84
C ALA A 3 9.22 0.24 10.01
N LEU A 4 8.51 -0.73 10.60
CA LEU A 4 7.86 -1.85 9.94
C LEU A 4 6.40 -1.46 9.76
N VAL A 5 5.95 -1.39 8.51
CA VAL A 5 4.59 -0.96 8.17
C VAL A 5 3.83 -2.08 7.44
N LYS A 6 2.52 -2.13 7.65
CA LYS A 6 1.57 -2.96 6.91
C LYS A 6 0.74 -2.04 6.00
N TRP A 7 0.78 -2.28 4.70
CA TRP A 7 0.07 -1.44 3.74
C TRP A 7 -1.44 -1.71 3.80
N ILE A 8 -2.22 -0.63 3.64
CA ILE A 8 -3.68 -0.66 3.59
C ILE A 8 -4.12 -0.15 2.22
N GLY A 9 -4.66 -1.06 1.40
CA GLY A 9 -5.10 -0.80 0.04
C GLY A 9 -3.99 -0.85 -1.03
N GLY A 10 -4.40 -0.71 -2.29
CA GLY A 10 -3.53 -0.79 -3.46
C GLY A 10 -3.06 -2.21 -3.77
N ASP A 11 -2.05 -2.34 -4.64
CA ASP A 11 -1.49 -3.63 -5.08
C ASP A 11 -0.74 -4.39 -3.96
N ASP A 12 -0.43 -3.69 -2.88
CA ASP A 12 0.32 -4.21 -1.73
C ASP A 12 -0.53 -4.32 -0.46
N ASP A 13 -1.86 -4.30 -0.58
CA ASP A 13 -2.77 -4.48 0.55
C ASP A 13 -2.38 -5.69 1.42
N LYS A 14 -2.27 -5.48 2.72
CA LYS A 14 -1.89 -6.46 3.75
C LYS A 14 -0.46 -7.01 3.62
N LYS A 15 0.38 -6.47 2.74
CA LYS A 15 1.82 -6.79 2.70
C LYS A 15 2.60 -5.88 3.66
N TYR A 16 3.79 -6.33 4.02
CA TYR A 16 4.65 -5.67 4.99
C TYR A 16 5.92 -5.13 4.33
N THR A 17 6.33 -3.92 4.71
CA THR A 17 7.64 -3.36 4.31
C THR A 17 8.43 -3.01 5.56
N VAL A 18 9.67 -3.47 5.62
CA VAL A 18 10.64 -3.11 6.65
C VAL A 18 11.52 -1.97 6.15
N GLY A 19 11.84 -1.01 7.02
CA GLY A 19 12.87 -0.02 6.75
C GLY A 19 12.33 1.29 6.16
N ILE A 20 11.07 1.62 6.44
CA ILE A 20 10.54 2.95 6.13
C ILE A 20 11.13 3.94 7.13
N ASP A 21 11.73 5.03 6.67
CA ASP A 21 12.19 6.07 7.59
C ASP A 21 10.98 6.71 8.27
N VAL A 22 11.07 6.91 9.57
CA VAL A 22 10.02 7.52 10.38
C VAL A 22 9.70 8.94 9.90
N GLU A 23 10.71 9.65 9.37
CA GLU A 23 10.54 10.97 8.77
C GLU A 23 9.61 10.98 7.55
N HIS A 24 9.46 9.85 6.86
CA HIS A 24 8.57 9.72 5.70
C HIS A 24 7.11 9.47 6.11
N ILE A 25 6.82 9.32 7.41
CA ILE A 25 5.47 9.07 7.92
C ILE A 25 4.87 10.39 8.42
N LYS A 26 3.82 10.87 7.74
CA LYS A 26 3.22 12.17 8.07
C LYS A 26 2.57 12.17 9.45
N ASN A 27 2.87 13.22 10.21
CA ASN A 27 2.34 13.44 11.56
C ASN A 27 2.60 12.27 12.52
N PHE A 28 3.70 11.53 12.29
CA PHE A 28 4.13 10.53 13.23
C PHE A 28 4.75 11.19 14.45
N ASP A 29 4.34 10.75 15.63
CA ASP A 29 4.84 11.19 16.92
C ASP A 29 5.27 9.94 17.70
N TYR A 30 6.57 9.83 17.95
CA TYR A 30 7.15 8.64 18.57
C TYR A 30 6.69 8.48 20.02
N ASP A 31 6.61 9.58 20.78
CA ASP A 31 6.23 9.55 22.19
C ASP A 31 4.78 9.10 22.33
N LYS A 32 3.92 9.56 21.40
CA LYS A 32 2.54 9.11 21.33
C LYS A 32 2.40 7.64 20.91
N PHE A 33 3.19 7.20 19.93
CA PHE A 33 3.16 5.81 19.47
C PHE A 33 3.63 4.82 20.53
N ASN A 34 4.55 5.23 21.39
CA ASN A 34 5.03 4.40 22.49
C ASN A 34 4.17 4.53 23.76
N SER A 35 3.11 5.35 23.73
CA SER A 35 2.13 5.41 24.82
C SER A 35 1.07 4.33 24.64
N ASP A 36 0.64 3.70 25.73
CA ASP A 36 -0.40 2.65 25.73
C ASP A 36 -1.78 3.17 25.25
N ASP A 37 -1.94 4.48 25.10
CA ASP A 37 -3.17 5.14 24.68
C ASP A 37 -3.35 5.22 23.15
N GLU A 38 -2.31 4.89 22.36
CA GLU A 38 -2.43 4.94 20.90
C GLU A 38 -3.14 3.71 20.34
N ASP A 39 -4.15 3.95 19.51
CA ASP A 39 -4.90 2.90 18.83
C ASP A 39 -3.98 2.09 17.90
N PRO A 40 -3.81 0.77 18.12
CA PRO A 40 -2.95 -0.06 17.28
C PRO A 40 -3.43 -0.11 15.83
N ASP A 41 -4.72 0.14 15.57
CA ASP A 41 -5.33 0.14 14.23
C ASP A 41 -5.33 1.52 13.56
N LYS A 42 -4.63 2.49 14.14
CA LYS A 42 -4.46 3.81 13.55
C LYS A 42 -3.72 3.73 12.21
N ILE A 43 -4.32 4.37 11.21
CA ILE A 43 -3.78 4.45 9.84
C ILE A 43 -2.98 5.74 9.70
N TYR A 44 -1.75 5.61 9.20
CA TYR A 44 -0.83 6.69 8.91
C TYR A 44 -0.67 6.87 7.39
N VAL A 45 -0.26 8.08 6.98
CA VAL A 45 0.07 8.39 5.59
C VAL A 45 1.59 8.36 5.44
N VAL A 46 2.08 7.46 4.58
CA VAL A 46 3.51 7.26 4.31
C VAL A 46 3.85 7.83 2.94
N GLU A 47 4.83 8.72 2.89
CA GLU A 47 5.42 9.20 1.64
C GLU A 47 6.43 8.19 1.10
N TRP A 48 6.34 7.87 -0.19
CA TRP A 48 7.26 6.97 -0.86
C TRP A 48 8.35 7.74 -1.61
N HIS A 49 9.57 7.64 -1.09
CA HIS A 49 10.75 8.33 -1.62
C HIS A 49 11.60 7.33 -2.42
N GLU A 50 11.44 7.33 -3.75
CA GLU A 50 12.25 6.49 -4.64
C GLU A 50 13.57 7.17 -5.06
N SER A 51 13.60 8.50 -5.03
CA SER A 51 14.73 9.33 -5.46
C SER A 51 15.11 10.36 -4.41
N LYS A 52 16.31 10.96 -4.52
CA LYS A 52 16.75 12.07 -3.65
C LYS A 52 16.06 13.40 -3.95
N LYS A 53 15.56 13.57 -5.18
CA LYS A 53 14.91 14.80 -5.62
C LYS A 53 13.41 14.64 -5.57
N GLU A 54 12.74 15.57 -4.90
CA GLU A 54 11.29 15.64 -4.85
C GLU A 54 10.72 15.84 -6.27
N PRO A 55 9.78 14.98 -6.71
CA PRO A 55 9.16 15.13 -8.01
C PRO A 55 8.24 16.37 -8.05
N LEU A 56 8.04 16.91 -9.25
CA LEU A 56 7.06 17.99 -9.49
C LEU A 56 5.65 17.49 -9.17
N GLY A 57 5.16 17.80 -7.97
CA GLY A 57 3.88 17.31 -7.44
C GLY A 57 3.96 16.63 -6.07
N GLY A 58 5.15 16.50 -5.51
CA GLY A 58 5.37 15.89 -4.20
C GLY A 58 5.40 14.36 -4.25
N TRP A 59 5.76 13.76 -3.12
CA TRP A 59 5.91 12.32 -3.00
C TRP A 59 4.56 11.60 -3.09
N ILE A 60 4.59 10.40 -3.69
CA ILE A 60 3.41 9.52 -3.72
C ILE A 60 3.11 9.11 -2.27
N CYS A 61 1.87 9.26 -1.85
CA CYS A 61 1.43 8.94 -0.50
C CYS A 61 0.62 7.64 -0.49
N PHE A 62 0.88 6.78 0.49
CA PHE A 62 0.19 5.53 0.73
C PHE A 62 -0.38 5.48 2.15
N SER A 63 -1.42 4.69 2.36
CA SER A 63 -1.98 4.44 3.69
C SER A 63 -1.35 3.17 4.28
N ALA A 64 -0.87 3.25 5.51
CA ALA A 64 -0.25 2.12 6.19
C ALA A 64 -0.51 2.14 7.69
N GLN A 65 -0.53 0.95 8.29
CA GLN A 65 -0.53 0.75 9.74
C GLN A 65 0.93 0.52 10.20
N ILE A 66 1.35 1.21 11.25
CA ILE A 66 2.70 1.04 11.81
C ILE A 66 2.64 -0.12 12.80
N ILE A 67 3.47 -1.14 12.56
CA ILE A 67 3.48 -2.36 13.37
C ILE A 67 4.57 -2.29 14.45
N ALA A 68 5.73 -1.73 14.09
CA ALA A 68 6.84 -1.55 15.02
C ALA A 68 7.79 -0.47 14.52
N VAL A 69 8.46 0.21 15.46
CA VAL A 69 9.52 1.17 15.18
C VAL A 69 10.80 0.72 15.89
N SER A 70 11.97 0.92 15.26
CA SER A 70 13.27 0.60 15.86
C SER A 70 14.40 1.38 15.21
N GLY A 71 15.46 1.66 15.97
CA GLY A 71 16.71 2.18 15.41
C GLY A 71 17.49 1.14 14.58
N SER A 72 17.15 -0.15 14.68
CA SER A 72 17.86 -1.24 13.98
C SER A 72 16.96 -1.97 12.99
N LEU A 73 17.37 -2.00 11.72
CA LEU A 73 16.70 -2.78 10.67
C LEU A 73 16.70 -4.29 10.97
N ALA A 74 17.73 -4.80 11.66
CA ALA A 74 17.81 -6.22 12.03
C ALA A 74 16.67 -6.60 13.00
N ASN A 75 16.36 -5.72 13.96
CA ASN A 75 15.27 -5.93 14.91
C ASN A 75 13.91 -5.92 14.21
N LEU A 76 13.69 -5.01 13.25
CA LEU A 76 12.47 -4.98 12.46
C LEU A 76 12.31 -6.21 11.56
N LYS A 77 13.39 -6.67 10.93
CA LYS A 77 13.38 -7.92 10.15
C LYS A 77 13.05 -9.13 11.02
N LYS A 78 13.57 -9.19 12.25
CA LYS A 78 13.23 -10.24 13.22
C LYS A 78 11.75 -10.20 13.60
N LYS A 79 11.19 -9.00 13.87
CA LYS A 79 9.76 -8.82 14.14
C LYS A 79 8.90 -9.22 12.94
N MET A 80 9.29 -8.85 11.73
CA MET A 80 8.58 -9.25 10.50
C MET A 80 8.53 -10.77 10.34
N LYS A 81 9.65 -11.47 10.57
CA LYS A 81 9.69 -12.94 10.55
C LYS A 81 8.77 -13.57 11.60
N ALA A 82 8.59 -12.93 12.75
CA ALA A 82 7.72 -13.43 13.81
C ALA A 82 6.22 -13.30 13.48
N ILE A 83 5.84 -12.35 12.62
CA ILE A 83 4.44 -12.10 12.22
C ILE A 83 3.98 -13.05 11.10
N ASP A 84 4.92 -13.74 10.43
CA ASP A 84 4.65 -14.58 9.25
C ASP A 84 3.91 -13.83 8.13
N GLY A 85 4.25 -12.54 7.97
CA GLY A 85 3.63 -11.65 6.99
C GLY A 85 4.27 -11.74 5.60
N ILE A 86 3.48 -11.49 4.55
CA ILE A 86 3.97 -11.44 3.16
C ILE A 86 4.78 -10.15 2.96
N GLU A 87 6.03 -10.28 2.51
CA GLU A 87 6.89 -9.14 2.15
C GLU A 87 6.34 -8.42 0.92
N SER A 88 6.26 -7.09 1.02
CA SER A 88 5.92 -6.24 -0.12
C SER A 88 7.07 -6.24 -1.14
N PRO A 89 6.78 -6.31 -2.44
CA PRO A 89 7.80 -6.14 -3.48
C PRO A 89 8.42 -4.73 -3.48
N ARG A 90 7.74 -3.75 -2.85
CA ARG A 90 8.29 -2.40 -2.71
C ARG A 90 9.43 -2.39 -1.70
N ARG A 91 10.63 -2.06 -2.18
CA ARG A 91 11.80 -1.80 -1.34
C ARG A 91 12.16 -0.33 -1.49
N MET A 92 12.26 0.37 -0.36
CA MET A 92 12.89 1.68 -0.40
C MET A 92 14.38 1.47 -0.64
N SER A 93 14.93 2.25 -1.56
CA SER A 93 16.36 2.34 -1.79
C SER A 93 16.99 2.96 -0.54
N LEU A 94 17.21 2.14 0.48
CA LEU A 94 18.12 2.47 1.57
C LEU A 94 19.50 2.52 0.93
N GLU A 95 19.91 3.70 0.49
CA GLU A 95 21.32 4.01 0.43
C GLU A 95 21.80 3.93 1.88
N ILE A 96 22.24 2.74 2.27
CA ILE A 96 23.04 2.57 3.47
C ILE A 96 24.29 3.37 3.15
N THR A 97 24.31 4.65 3.55
CA THR A 97 25.55 5.38 3.72
C THR A 97 26.23 4.68 4.89
N ASP A 98 26.89 3.57 4.58
CA ASP A 98 27.91 3.00 5.44
C ASP A 98 29.00 4.07 5.50
N ASP A 99 28.81 5.06 6.36
CA ASP A 99 29.84 5.99 6.83
C ASP A 99 30.77 5.21 7.78
N LYS A 100 31.20 4.04 7.31
CA LYS A 100 32.35 3.33 7.82
C LYS A 100 33.52 4.14 7.30
N GLY A 101 34.12 4.92 8.20
CA GLY A 101 35.42 5.53 7.99
C GLY A 101 36.39 4.54 7.36
N PRO A 102 37.40 5.02 6.61
CA PRO A 102 38.26 4.21 5.76
C PRO A 102 39.00 3.16 6.61
N GLY A 103 38.43 1.95 6.64
CA GLY A 103 38.90 0.84 7.43
C GLY A 103 38.56 -0.43 6.69
N GLN A 104 39.39 -0.72 5.67
CA GLN A 104 39.66 -2.00 5.03
C GLN A 104 38.51 -3.02 5.05
N ASN A 105 37.92 -3.25 3.88
CA ASN A 105 37.69 -4.61 3.38
C ASN A 105 37.56 -4.55 1.86
N ASP A 106 38.63 -4.98 1.19
CA ASP A 106 38.67 -5.22 -0.25
C ASP A 106 37.75 -6.41 -0.60
N TYR A 107 36.59 -6.11 -1.18
CA TYR A 107 35.92 -7.04 -2.08
C TYR A 107 35.74 -6.34 -3.42
N SER A 108 36.72 -6.55 -4.30
CA SER A 108 36.64 -6.22 -5.71
C SER A 108 35.56 -7.09 -6.38
N ILE A 109 34.40 -6.50 -6.63
CA ILE A 109 33.39 -7.06 -7.52
C ILE A 109 33.93 -6.92 -8.94
N ILE A 110 34.21 -8.06 -9.56
CA ILE A 110 34.61 -8.23 -10.96
C ILE A 110 33.60 -7.51 -11.86
N LYS A 111 34.03 -6.42 -12.50
CA LYS A 111 33.32 -5.76 -13.60
C LYS A 111 34.03 -6.07 -14.91
N ASP A 112 34.00 -7.33 -15.32
CA ASP A 112 34.29 -7.72 -16.69
C ASP A 112 33.12 -8.56 -17.20
N GLY A 113 32.10 -7.88 -17.70
CA GLY A 113 31.13 -8.48 -18.60
C GLY A 113 31.73 -8.58 -20.00
N PRO A 114 31.51 -9.69 -20.74
CA PRO A 114 32.07 -9.87 -22.07
C PRO A 114 31.49 -8.83 -23.03
N LYS A 115 32.37 -8.16 -23.77
CA LYS A 115 32.02 -7.34 -24.94
C LYS A 115 31.45 -8.29 -25.99
N ILE A 116 30.14 -8.17 -26.25
CA ILE A 116 29.50 -8.83 -27.40
C ILE A 116 29.79 -7.93 -28.59
N ASP A 117 30.52 -8.48 -29.55
CA ASP A 117 30.87 -7.84 -30.81
C ASP A 117 29.64 -7.85 -31.73
N GLU A 118 29.18 -6.67 -32.13
CA GLU A 118 28.08 -6.51 -33.09
C GLU A 118 28.61 -6.73 -34.51
N SER A 119 28.86 -7.98 -34.89
CA SER A 119 28.99 -8.36 -36.28
C SER A 119 28.57 -9.81 -36.50
N GLU A 120 27.34 -9.98 -36.96
CA GLU A 120 26.89 -10.98 -37.95
C GLU A 120 25.36 -11.11 -37.87
N VAL A 121 24.69 -10.55 -38.88
CA VAL A 121 23.26 -10.78 -39.13
C VAL A 121 23.16 -11.99 -40.04
N PRO A 122 22.65 -13.15 -39.61
CA PRO A 122 22.32 -14.22 -40.53
C PRO A 122 20.99 -13.90 -41.23
N VAL A 123 21.05 -13.90 -42.56
CA VAL A 123 19.88 -13.90 -43.45
C VAL A 123 19.14 -15.23 -43.23
N ILE A 124 17.87 -15.14 -42.81
CA ILE A 124 16.98 -16.30 -42.65
C ILE A 124 16.06 -16.37 -43.87
N ASP A 125 16.24 -17.41 -44.68
CA ASP A 125 15.30 -17.84 -45.73
C ASP A 125 14.03 -18.45 -45.07
N PRO A 126 12.82 -18.06 -45.49
CA PRO A 126 11.58 -18.56 -44.89
C PRO A 126 10.98 -19.70 -45.72
N GLU A 127 11.34 -20.94 -45.45
CA GLU A 127 10.56 -22.08 -45.93
C GLU A 127 10.78 -23.35 -45.09
N ILE A 128 10.14 -23.46 -43.92
CA ILE A 128 9.99 -24.75 -43.24
C ILE A 128 8.57 -24.91 -42.67
N ASP A 129 7.90 -25.92 -43.23
CA ASP A 129 6.61 -26.50 -42.89
C ASP A 129 6.64 -27.15 -41.49
N TYR A 130 5.68 -26.81 -40.63
CA TYR A 130 5.56 -27.36 -39.28
C TYR A 130 4.51 -28.47 -39.25
N SER A 131 4.97 -29.72 -39.09
CA SER A 131 4.17 -30.89 -38.73
C SER A 131 4.58 -31.40 -37.35
N PRO A 132 3.66 -31.59 -36.37
CA PRO A 132 4.05 -31.99 -35.02
C PRO A 132 3.93 -33.51 -34.83
N GLU A 133 5.07 -34.18 -34.64
CA GLU A 133 5.10 -35.54 -34.09
C GLU A 133 5.50 -35.56 -32.61
N VAL A 134 4.56 -36.09 -31.82
CA VAL A 134 4.66 -36.39 -30.40
C VAL A 134 5.64 -37.54 -30.16
N LYS A 135 6.69 -37.32 -29.34
CA LYS A 135 7.43 -38.42 -28.71
C LYS A 135 7.60 -38.20 -27.21
N ARG A 136 6.73 -38.88 -26.45
CA ARG A 136 6.89 -39.15 -25.01
C ARG A 136 8.17 -39.96 -24.79
N LYS A 137 9.09 -39.47 -23.96
CA LYS A 137 10.14 -40.30 -23.35
C LYS A 137 9.86 -40.45 -21.86
N LYS A 138 9.66 -41.72 -21.47
CA LYS A 138 9.76 -42.24 -20.10
C LYS A 138 11.23 -42.19 -19.68
N LEU A 139 11.51 -41.70 -18.47
CA LEU A 139 12.66 -42.16 -17.69
C LEU A 139 12.20 -42.41 -16.25
N LEU A 140 12.43 -43.66 -15.84
CA LEU A 140 12.38 -44.20 -14.49
C LEU A 140 13.75 -44.02 -13.83
N GLY A 141 13.77 -44.02 -12.50
CA GLY A 141 14.96 -44.06 -11.64
C GLY A 141 14.78 -43.05 -10.50
N GLY A 142 14.49 -43.40 -9.25
CA GLY A 142 14.89 -44.58 -8.49
C GLY A 142 16.21 -44.27 -7.80
N ASN A 143 16.17 -43.77 -6.57
CA ASN A 143 17.32 -43.80 -5.67
C ASN A 143 16.84 -43.77 -4.20
N ASP A 144 16.81 -44.95 -3.60
CA ASP A 144 16.73 -45.21 -2.16
C ASP A 144 18.16 -45.25 -1.59
N GLY A 145 18.34 -44.83 -0.33
CA GLY A 145 19.59 -45.00 0.44
C GLY A 145 19.88 -43.80 1.34
N ASN A 146 19.37 -43.75 2.58
CA ASN A 146 19.92 -44.28 3.84
C ASN A 146 21.22 -43.61 4.35
N GLU A 147 21.11 -43.16 5.62
CA GLU A 147 22.11 -43.19 6.70
C GLU A 147 23.31 -42.22 6.64
N ASN A 148 23.32 -41.21 7.51
CA ASN A 148 24.15 -41.26 8.73
C ASN A 148 23.89 -40.08 9.66
N ILE A 149 23.63 -40.41 10.92
CA ILE A 149 23.56 -39.51 12.07
C ILE A 149 24.92 -39.65 12.76
N ASP A 150 25.74 -38.60 12.75
CA ASP A 150 26.93 -38.54 13.61
C ASP A 150 26.63 -37.66 14.83
N ILE A 151 26.60 -38.36 15.95
CA ILE A 151 26.60 -37.90 17.33
C ILE A 151 28.04 -37.50 17.66
N PHE A 152 28.27 -36.29 18.14
CA PHE A 152 29.49 -35.93 18.84
C PHE A 152 29.13 -35.53 20.28
N ASP A 153 29.30 -36.49 21.18
CA ASP A 153 29.67 -36.24 22.56
C ASP A 153 31.19 -36.49 22.65
N ASP A 154 31.95 -35.55 23.20
CA ASP A 154 32.98 -35.91 24.17
C ASP A 154 33.50 -34.68 24.93
N ASP A 155 33.45 -34.84 26.24
CA ASP A 155 34.03 -33.99 27.27
C ASP A 155 35.56 -33.92 27.15
N LYS A 156 36.14 -32.74 27.37
CA LYS A 156 37.40 -32.68 28.12
C LYS A 156 37.65 -31.34 28.79
N ALA A 157 37.90 -31.45 30.09
CA ALA A 157 38.11 -30.39 31.04
C ALA A 157 39.56 -29.86 31.11
N GLU A 158 39.67 -28.74 31.85
CA GLU A 158 40.79 -28.25 32.67
C GLU A 158 41.85 -27.31 32.08
N ALA A 159 41.71 -26.02 32.48
CA ALA A 159 42.52 -25.35 33.50
C ALA A 159 43.59 -24.29 33.13
N SER A 160 43.57 -23.26 33.98
CA SER A 160 44.54 -22.16 34.20
C SER A 160 44.48 -20.99 33.21
N GLY A 161 44.42 -19.72 33.61
CA GLY A 161 44.44 -19.12 34.94
C GLY A 161 44.66 -17.60 34.82
N SER A 162 44.25 -16.86 35.86
CA SER A 162 44.63 -15.47 36.18
C SER A 162 44.04 -14.38 35.24
N LYS A 163 43.73 -13.13 35.62
CA LYS A 163 43.90 -12.32 36.84
C LYS A 163 43.06 -11.02 36.65
N VAL A 164 42.24 -10.67 37.65
CA VAL A 164 41.97 -9.32 38.22
C VAL A 164 41.81 -8.10 37.26
N PHE A 165 40.62 -7.48 37.21
CA PHE A 165 40.33 -6.12 37.77
C PHE A 165 38.85 -5.69 37.57
N SER A 166 38.21 -5.37 38.70
CA SER A 166 37.19 -4.33 39.01
C SER A 166 35.94 -4.05 38.13
N SER A 167 34.79 -4.24 38.79
CA SER A 167 33.66 -3.30 39.01
C SER A 167 33.36 -2.22 37.96
N ASP A 168 32.13 -2.21 37.41
CA ASP A 168 31.03 -1.43 38.00
C ASP A 168 29.69 -1.68 37.27
N GLN A 169 28.66 -1.88 38.10
CA GLN A 169 27.22 -1.62 37.97
C GLN A 169 26.62 -1.44 36.56
N ASN A 170 25.87 -2.45 36.10
CA ASN A 170 24.72 -2.26 35.22
C ASN A 170 23.47 -2.67 36.00
N ASP A 171 22.57 -1.72 36.17
CA ASP A 171 21.26 -1.94 36.76
C ASP A 171 20.40 -2.81 35.83
N ASP A 172 19.94 -3.92 36.39
CA ASP A 172 18.91 -4.79 35.83
C ASP A 172 17.55 -4.10 35.97
N GLU A 173 16.97 -3.65 34.86
CA GLU A 173 15.53 -3.35 34.79
C GLU A 173 14.78 -4.60 34.31
N ASP A 174 13.98 -5.13 35.22
CA ASP A 174 13.09 -6.28 35.09
C ASP A 174 12.10 -6.14 33.93
N LEU A 175 12.41 -6.76 32.78
CA LEU A 175 11.41 -7.02 31.75
C LEU A 175 10.57 -8.24 32.14
N LEU A 176 9.39 -7.96 32.68
CA LEU A 176 8.28 -8.89 32.88
C LEU A 176 7.98 -9.68 31.60
N ILE A 177 8.49 -10.92 31.55
CA ILE A 177 8.06 -11.94 30.60
C ILE A 177 6.64 -12.36 30.99
N ILE A 178 5.65 -11.78 30.34
CA ILE A 178 4.29 -12.33 30.33
C ILE A 178 4.36 -13.67 29.57
N LYS A 179 4.49 -14.77 30.33
CA LYS A 179 4.32 -16.13 29.81
C LYS A 179 2.83 -16.34 29.48
N GLU A 180 2.42 -15.97 28.28
CA GLU A 180 1.17 -16.50 27.73
C GLU A 180 1.36 -17.98 27.41
N LYS A 181 0.52 -18.80 28.05
CA LYS A 181 0.42 -20.23 27.81
C LYS A 181 -0.02 -20.46 26.37
N ASN A 182 0.95 -20.86 25.56
CA ASN A 182 0.74 -21.31 24.19
C ASN A 182 -0.01 -22.65 24.21
N VAL A 183 -1.33 -22.62 24.04
CA VAL A 183 -2.14 -23.80 23.77
C VAL A 183 -1.91 -24.18 22.30
N ARG A 184 -1.17 -25.28 22.07
CA ARG A 184 -1.03 -25.91 20.75
C ARG A 184 -2.41 -26.27 20.18
N PRO A 185 -2.77 -25.82 18.97
CA PRO A 185 -3.66 -26.58 18.12
C PRO A 185 -2.81 -27.57 17.32
N GLY A 186 -2.97 -28.85 17.64
CA GLY A 186 -2.42 -29.93 16.82
C GLY A 186 -3.17 -30.05 15.49
N GLY A 187 -2.46 -30.53 14.47
CA GLY A 187 -3.05 -31.14 13.28
C GLY A 187 -3.68 -30.17 12.29
N SER A 188 -2.87 -29.60 11.40
CA SER A 188 -3.35 -29.02 10.14
C SER A 188 -3.76 -30.15 9.19
N GLU A 189 -4.98 -30.67 9.35
CA GLU A 189 -5.65 -31.35 8.25
C GLU A 189 -6.00 -30.31 7.18
N PHE A 190 -5.55 -30.54 5.96
CA PHE A 190 -5.86 -29.70 4.81
C PHE A 190 -7.36 -29.80 4.53
N VAL A 191 -8.12 -28.82 5.03
CA VAL A 191 -9.54 -28.65 4.68
C VAL A 191 -9.62 -28.38 3.18
N THR A 192 -10.26 -29.29 2.47
CA THR A 192 -10.42 -29.15 1.02
C THR A 192 -11.40 -28.01 0.72
N LYS A 193 -11.23 -27.32 -0.41
CA LYS A 193 -12.15 -26.22 -0.83
C LYS A 193 -13.62 -26.64 -0.85
N HIS A 194 -13.89 -27.93 -0.99
CA HIS A 194 -15.23 -28.50 -0.98
C HIS A 194 -15.87 -28.43 0.42
N GLU A 195 -15.16 -28.81 1.48
CA GLU A 195 -15.67 -28.81 2.86
C GLU A 195 -15.98 -27.39 3.34
N LEU A 196 -15.17 -26.41 2.93
CA LEU A 196 -15.40 -25.00 3.27
C LEU A 196 -16.67 -24.45 2.59
N SER A 197 -16.97 -24.89 1.35
CA SER A 197 -18.22 -24.53 0.66
C SER A 197 -19.46 -25.17 1.31
N GLU A 198 -19.32 -26.40 1.79
CA GLU A 198 -20.40 -27.14 2.46
C GLU A 198 -20.71 -26.55 3.84
N ALA A 199 -19.67 -26.15 4.60
CA ALA A 199 -19.81 -25.45 5.87
C ALA A 199 -20.52 -24.10 5.73
N ILE A 200 -20.20 -23.32 4.69
CA ILE A 200 -20.88 -22.04 4.40
C ILE A 200 -22.36 -22.28 4.05
N THR A 201 -22.65 -23.31 3.26
CA THR A 201 -24.04 -23.61 2.84
C THR A 201 -24.89 -24.06 4.04
N MET A 202 -24.33 -24.90 4.92
CA MET A 202 -25.00 -25.31 6.16
C MET A 202 -25.22 -24.13 7.14
N ALA A 203 -24.27 -23.20 7.23
CA ALA A 203 -24.43 -22.01 8.06
C ALA A 203 -25.57 -21.11 7.57
N LEU A 204 -25.66 -20.88 6.25
CA LEU A 204 -26.74 -20.09 5.65
C LEU A 204 -28.11 -20.75 5.83
N GLN A 205 -28.17 -22.08 5.72
CA GLN A 205 -29.42 -22.83 5.89
C GLN A 205 -29.91 -22.81 7.35
N LYS A 206 -28.98 -22.82 8.33
CA LYS A 206 -29.31 -22.62 9.75
C LYS A 206 -29.86 -21.22 10.05
N VAL A 207 -29.30 -20.18 9.43
CA VAL A 207 -29.80 -18.80 9.59
C VAL A 207 -31.20 -18.66 9.01
N LEU A 208 -31.48 -19.28 7.86
CA LEU A 208 -32.83 -19.27 7.26
C LEU A 208 -33.86 -19.99 8.14
N ALA A 209 -33.47 -21.10 8.77
CA ALA A 209 -34.35 -21.89 9.64
C ALA A 209 -34.60 -21.25 11.02
N ALA A 210 -33.74 -20.32 11.45
CA ALA A 210 -33.85 -19.64 12.73
C ALA A 210 -34.78 -18.41 12.68
N ILE A 211 -35.39 -18.08 11.54
CA ILE A 211 -36.41 -17.04 11.44
C ILE A 211 -37.73 -17.63 11.97
N PRO A 212 -38.20 -17.23 13.17
CA PRO A 212 -39.42 -17.79 13.74
C PRO A 212 -40.61 -17.43 12.85
N ALA A 213 -41.32 -18.46 12.39
CA ALA A 213 -42.61 -18.34 11.72
C ALA A 213 -43.68 -17.88 12.71
N THR A 214 -43.66 -16.59 13.06
CA THR A 214 -44.70 -15.97 13.87
C THR A 214 -45.19 -14.69 13.22
N SER A 215 -46.50 -14.66 13.00
CA SER A 215 -47.33 -13.56 12.50
C SER A 215 -47.54 -13.49 10.99
N SER A 216 -48.49 -14.33 10.58
CA SER A 216 -49.43 -14.10 9.50
C SER A 216 -50.11 -12.72 9.62
N VAL A 217 -49.51 -11.72 8.98
CA VAL A 217 -50.25 -10.60 8.39
C VAL A 217 -49.79 -10.52 6.95
N VAL A 218 -50.65 -10.96 6.04
CA VAL A 218 -50.46 -10.86 4.59
C VAL A 218 -50.33 -9.37 4.22
N PRO A 219 -49.16 -8.87 3.79
CA PRO A 219 -49.13 -7.63 3.05
C PRO A 219 -49.42 -8.03 1.61
N THR A 220 -50.67 -7.89 1.22
CA THR A 220 -51.03 -7.77 -0.19
C THR A 220 -50.10 -6.72 -0.79
N LEU A 221 -49.30 -7.11 -1.78
CA LEU A 221 -48.57 -6.23 -2.69
C LEU A 221 -49.60 -5.36 -3.42
N SER A 222 -50.03 -4.31 -2.72
CA SER A 222 -50.99 -3.31 -3.14
C SER A 222 -50.41 -1.97 -2.69
N ASP A 223 -49.89 -1.24 -3.66
CA ASP A 223 -49.86 0.22 -3.68
C ASP A 223 -49.35 0.94 -2.41
N CYS A 224 -48.03 1.03 -2.28
CA CYS A 224 -47.40 2.16 -1.57
C CYS A 224 -46.27 2.77 -2.40
N SER A 225 -46.61 3.21 -3.60
CA SER A 225 -45.86 4.20 -4.39
C SER A 225 -46.77 5.37 -4.76
N LYS A 226 -47.30 6.03 -3.73
CA LYS A 226 -47.82 7.40 -3.84
C LYS A 226 -46.87 8.38 -3.15
N THR A 227 -45.58 8.32 -3.49
CA THR A 227 -44.85 9.56 -3.68
C THR A 227 -45.51 10.24 -4.87
N LYS A 228 -46.13 11.39 -4.63
CA LYS A 228 -46.78 12.22 -5.64
C LYS A 228 -45.87 12.28 -6.86
N ARG A 229 -46.31 11.63 -7.93
CA ARG A 229 -45.70 11.67 -9.26
C ARG A 229 -45.76 13.14 -9.70
N SER A 230 -44.74 13.90 -9.30
CA SER A 230 -44.54 15.26 -9.74
C SER A 230 -44.25 15.17 -11.23
N LYS A 231 -45.32 15.29 -12.03
CA LYS A 231 -45.28 15.47 -13.46
C LYS A 231 -44.77 16.89 -13.72
N ASN A 232 -43.50 17.12 -13.37
CA ASN A 232 -42.66 18.25 -13.79
C ASN A 232 -41.21 17.99 -13.36
N LYS A 233 -40.69 16.78 -13.57
CA LYS A 233 -39.25 16.49 -13.43
C LYS A 233 -38.49 16.94 -14.70
N LYS A 234 -38.82 18.14 -15.19
CA LYS A 234 -38.07 18.81 -16.25
C LYS A 234 -37.03 19.65 -15.52
N ASN A 235 -35.76 19.22 -15.62
CA ASN A 235 -34.55 20.02 -15.43
C ASN A 235 -33.84 19.96 -14.07
N ASN A 236 -33.77 18.80 -13.40
CA ASN A 236 -32.74 18.57 -12.37
C ASN A 236 -31.39 18.18 -13.01
N MET A 237 -31.02 18.88 -14.08
CA MET A 237 -29.74 18.70 -14.76
C MET A 237 -28.92 19.96 -14.53
N ILE A 238 -27.66 19.77 -14.15
CA ILE A 238 -26.69 20.83 -13.89
C ILE A 238 -25.67 20.75 -15.02
N GLU A 239 -25.43 21.88 -15.68
CA GLU A 239 -24.39 22.01 -16.68
C GLU A 239 -23.01 22.07 -16.00
N LEU A 240 -22.05 21.28 -16.50
CA LEU A 240 -20.68 21.23 -16.00
C LEU A 240 -19.79 22.25 -16.72
N GLY A 241 -18.85 22.85 -16.01
CA GLY A 241 -17.83 23.74 -16.61
C GLY A 241 -18.35 25.15 -16.88
N GLN A 242 -17.94 25.74 -18.00
CA GLN A 242 -18.45 27.04 -18.43
C GLN A 242 -19.89 26.95 -18.99
N PRO A 243 -20.72 28.01 -18.85
CA PRO A 243 -22.01 28.08 -19.51
C PRO A 243 -21.87 27.86 -21.03
N GLY A 244 -22.63 26.91 -21.59
CA GLY A 244 -22.55 26.52 -22.99
C GLY A 244 -21.62 25.33 -23.28
N SER A 245 -21.10 24.64 -22.27
CA SER A 245 -20.39 23.38 -22.46
C SER A 245 -21.29 22.28 -23.02
N ASN A 246 -22.60 22.37 -22.78
CA ASN A 246 -23.62 21.38 -23.11
C ASN A 246 -23.36 19.99 -22.48
N VAL A 247 -22.58 19.93 -21.40
CA VAL A 247 -22.31 18.69 -20.66
C VAL A 247 -23.11 18.73 -19.38
N PHE A 248 -24.07 17.82 -19.23
CA PHE A 248 -25.01 17.85 -18.12
C PHE A 248 -24.89 16.62 -17.23
N VAL A 249 -25.00 16.83 -15.92
CA VAL A 249 -25.14 15.76 -14.92
C VAL A 249 -26.43 15.96 -14.13
N THR A 250 -26.95 14.89 -13.52
CA THR A 250 -28.10 15.05 -12.62
C THR A 250 -27.70 15.80 -11.35
N SER A 251 -28.65 16.52 -10.75
CA SER A 251 -28.41 17.24 -9.49
C SER A 251 -27.88 16.32 -8.38
N ASP A 252 -28.36 15.09 -8.31
CA ASP A 252 -27.95 14.12 -7.29
C ASP A 252 -26.49 13.67 -7.49
N GLN A 253 -26.08 13.44 -8.75
CA GLN A 253 -24.69 13.13 -9.11
C GLN A 253 -23.75 14.29 -8.79
N TRP A 254 -24.18 15.54 -9.06
CA TRP A 254 -23.40 16.72 -8.72
C TRP A 254 -23.18 16.85 -7.21
N ILE A 255 -24.24 16.71 -6.42
CA ILE A 255 -24.17 16.77 -4.95
C ILE A 255 -23.23 15.69 -4.41
N ALA A 256 -23.33 14.46 -4.93
CA ALA A 256 -22.44 13.37 -4.55
C ALA A 256 -20.98 13.67 -4.89
N ALA A 257 -20.70 14.21 -6.08
CA ALA A 257 -19.36 14.61 -6.48
C ALA A 257 -18.82 15.78 -5.63
N GLU A 258 -19.64 16.79 -5.34
CA GLU A 258 -19.25 17.96 -4.54
C GLU A 258 -18.98 17.62 -3.07
N ALA A 259 -19.62 16.58 -2.54
CA ALA A 259 -19.38 16.08 -1.19
C ALA A 259 -17.98 15.44 -1.03
N THR A 260 -17.29 15.11 -2.13
CA THR A 260 -15.94 14.55 -2.07
C THR A 260 -14.90 15.61 -1.69
N LYS A 261 -13.95 15.24 -0.83
CA LYS A 261 -12.91 16.16 -0.32
C LYS A 261 -11.68 16.27 -1.23
N SER A 262 -11.51 15.33 -2.15
CA SER A 262 -10.31 15.19 -2.97
C SER A 262 -10.60 15.52 -4.44
N PHE A 263 -9.65 16.20 -5.07
CA PHE A 263 -9.70 16.52 -6.50
C PHE A 263 -9.90 15.26 -7.35
N THR A 264 -9.15 14.19 -7.04
CA THR A 264 -9.23 12.92 -7.75
C THR A 264 -10.59 12.25 -7.56
N ALA A 265 -11.10 12.22 -6.33
CA ALA A 265 -12.40 11.59 -6.03
C ALA A 265 -13.56 12.29 -6.75
N MET A 266 -13.56 13.63 -6.75
CA MET A 266 -14.57 14.41 -7.49
C MET A 266 -14.48 14.13 -8.99
N THR A 267 -13.26 14.12 -9.54
CA THR A 267 -13.01 13.85 -10.96
C THR A 267 -13.53 12.46 -11.35
N THR A 268 -13.23 11.42 -10.57
CA THR A 268 -13.70 10.05 -10.82
C THR A 268 -15.23 9.97 -10.75
N SER A 269 -15.86 10.60 -9.76
CA SER A 269 -17.33 10.63 -9.63
C SER A 269 -18.00 11.28 -10.85
N LEU A 270 -17.43 12.38 -11.36
CA LEU A 270 -17.94 13.05 -12.55
C LEU A 270 -17.68 12.25 -13.83
N LEU A 271 -16.51 11.61 -13.96
CA LEU A 271 -16.20 10.74 -15.10
C LEU A 271 -17.23 9.60 -15.25
N VAL A 272 -17.57 8.92 -14.15
CA VAL A 272 -18.56 7.84 -14.14
C VAL A 272 -19.98 8.36 -14.42
N SER A 273 -20.26 9.62 -14.10
CA SER A 273 -21.58 10.23 -14.33
C SER A 273 -21.76 10.71 -15.78
N VAL A 274 -20.68 11.17 -16.42
CA VAL A 274 -20.71 11.74 -17.78
C VAL A 274 -20.46 10.67 -18.85
N PHE A 275 -19.56 9.73 -18.60
CA PHE A 275 -19.21 8.69 -19.56
C PHE A 275 -19.84 7.34 -19.19
N PRO A 276 -20.42 6.63 -20.17
CA PRO A 276 -20.82 5.24 -19.99
C PRO A 276 -19.63 4.37 -19.54
N THR A 277 -19.89 3.42 -18.64
CA THR A 277 -18.86 2.53 -18.10
C THR A 277 -18.12 1.75 -19.20
N ASP A 278 -18.84 1.27 -20.22
CA ASP A 278 -18.24 0.56 -21.35
C ASP A 278 -17.26 1.43 -22.15
N GLN A 279 -17.56 2.73 -22.26
CA GLN A 279 -16.67 3.68 -22.92
C GLN A 279 -15.41 3.88 -22.09
N LEU A 280 -15.54 4.04 -20.77
CA LEU A 280 -14.38 4.20 -19.87
C LEU A 280 -13.45 2.98 -19.89
N ILE A 281 -13.99 1.76 -20.02
CA ILE A 281 -13.19 0.52 -20.10
C ILE A 281 -12.42 0.44 -21.43
N LYS A 282 -13.06 0.84 -22.54
CA LYS A 282 -12.50 0.74 -23.90
C LYS A 282 -11.64 1.95 -24.29
N SER A 283 -11.56 2.97 -23.44
CA SER A 283 -10.87 4.22 -23.73
C SER A 283 -9.70 4.46 -22.80
N ASN A 284 -8.80 5.34 -23.23
CA ASN A 284 -7.75 5.89 -22.38
C ASN A 284 -7.66 7.40 -22.66
N TYR A 285 -6.82 8.11 -21.91
CA TYR A 285 -6.75 9.57 -22.05
C TYR A 285 -6.31 9.99 -23.46
N LYS A 286 -5.19 9.46 -23.98
CA LYS A 286 -4.58 9.91 -25.26
C LYS A 286 -5.03 9.15 -26.52
N GLY A 287 -5.70 8.02 -26.37
CA GLY A 287 -5.88 7.03 -27.44
C GLY A 287 -4.68 6.07 -27.54
N GLY A 288 -4.87 5.00 -28.32
CA GLY A 288 -3.79 4.11 -28.73
C GLY A 288 -3.62 2.85 -27.86
N PRO A 289 -2.62 2.01 -28.18
CA PRO A 289 -2.38 0.77 -27.47
C PRO A 289 -1.87 1.02 -26.04
N PRO A 290 -2.16 0.12 -25.07
CA PRO A 290 -1.66 0.25 -23.71
C PRO A 290 -0.13 0.17 -23.70
N LYS A 291 0.52 1.00 -22.88
CA LYS A 291 2.00 1.03 -22.78
C LYS A 291 2.61 -0.32 -22.40
N ASN A 292 1.89 -1.11 -21.59
CA ASN A 292 2.37 -2.36 -21.03
C ASN A 292 1.59 -3.58 -21.55
N ALA A 293 0.80 -3.44 -22.62
CA ALA A 293 0.10 -4.60 -23.16
C ALA A 293 1.08 -5.52 -23.89
N ILE A 294 1.05 -6.80 -23.51
CA ILE A 294 1.70 -7.90 -24.24
C ILE A 294 1.16 -7.95 -25.67
N ASP A 295 -0.14 -7.68 -25.82
CA ASP A 295 -0.82 -7.63 -27.10
C ASP A 295 -1.10 -6.17 -27.51
N LYS A 296 -0.32 -5.66 -28.47
CA LYS A 296 -0.47 -4.31 -29.02
C LYS A 296 -1.66 -4.18 -29.98
N THR A 297 -2.41 -5.25 -30.23
CA THR A 297 -3.57 -5.22 -31.14
C THR A 297 -4.79 -4.51 -30.55
N VAL A 298 -4.89 -4.42 -29.22
CA VAL A 298 -5.99 -3.71 -28.55
C VAL A 298 -5.74 -2.20 -28.63
N ILE A 299 -6.53 -1.51 -29.44
CA ILE A 299 -6.48 -0.04 -29.59
C ILE A 299 -7.58 0.59 -28.74
N HIS A 300 -7.20 1.43 -27.78
CA HIS A 300 -8.16 2.21 -27.00
C HIS A 300 -8.51 3.52 -27.71
N THR A 301 -9.77 3.94 -27.60
CA THR A 301 -10.22 5.26 -28.08
C THR A 301 -9.74 6.36 -27.14
N GLY A 302 -9.24 7.47 -27.68
CA GLY A 302 -8.78 8.60 -26.87
C GLY A 302 -9.91 9.50 -26.39
N LEU A 303 -9.87 9.91 -25.12
CA LEU A 303 -10.86 10.83 -24.53
C LEU A 303 -10.42 12.30 -24.54
N GLU A 304 -9.12 12.60 -24.69
CA GLU A 304 -8.51 13.93 -24.45
C GLU A 304 -9.20 15.11 -25.15
N ASN A 305 -9.81 14.89 -26.32
CA ASN A 305 -10.43 15.95 -27.12
C ASN A 305 -11.95 16.07 -26.96
N THR A 306 -12.53 15.39 -25.98
CA THR A 306 -13.97 15.47 -25.69
C THR A 306 -14.31 16.77 -24.96
N ASN A 307 -15.42 17.42 -25.34
CA ASN A 307 -15.90 18.62 -24.64
C ASN A 307 -16.28 18.29 -23.19
N GLU A 308 -16.70 17.05 -22.96
CA GLU A 308 -16.96 16.39 -21.69
C GLU A 308 -15.77 16.46 -20.74
N LEU A 309 -14.56 16.04 -21.17
CA LEU A 309 -13.37 16.12 -20.32
C LEU A 309 -12.98 17.56 -19.98
N LYS A 310 -13.12 18.49 -20.93
CA LYS A 310 -12.85 19.91 -20.69
C LYS A 310 -13.82 20.46 -19.63
N ALA A 311 -15.11 20.19 -19.77
CA ALA A 311 -16.14 20.60 -18.82
C ALA A 311 -15.90 20.03 -17.41
N ILE A 312 -15.56 18.75 -17.30
CA ILE A 312 -15.21 18.11 -16.01
C ILE A 312 -13.98 18.80 -15.41
N LYS A 313 -12.91 18.98 -16.19
CA LYS A 313 -11.68 19.61 -15.71
C LYS A 313 -11.94 21.02 -15.18
N GLU A 314 -12.73 21.82 -15.90
CA GLU A 314 -13.11 23.16 -15.48
C GLU A 314 -13.95 23.14 -14.21
N ALA A 315 -14.98 22.29 -14.12
CA ALA A 315 -15.85 22.18 -12.95
C ALA A 315 -15.06 21.82 -11.68
N VAL A 316 -14.19 20.81 -11.76
CA VAL A 316 -13.33 20.40 -10.65
C VAL A 316 -12.35 21.53 -10.29
N GLN A 317 -11.70 22.15 -11.28
CA GLN A 317 -10.79 23.27 -11.02
C GLN A 317 -11.49 24.45 -10.34
N GLN A 318 -12.67 24.86 -10.79
CA GLN A 318 -13.43 25.95 -10.17
C GLN A 318 -13.74 25.65 -8.70
N ARG A 319 -14.13 24.41 -8.39
CA ARG A 319 -14.40 23.99 -7.01
C ARG A 319 -13.16 24.08 -6.13
N PHE A 320 -12.02 23.57 -6.58
CA PHE A 320 -10.80 23.48 -5.76
C PHE A 320 -9.92 24.73 -5.80
N LYS A 321 -10.03 25.61 -6.81
CA LYS A 321 -9.36 26.93 -6.85
C LYS A 321 -9.74 27.76 -5.62
N ASN A 322 -11.01 27.72 -5.23
CA ASN A 322 -11.51 28.42 -4.06
C ASN A 322 -10.93 27.87 -2.75
N ASN A 323 -10.63 26.57 -2.69
CA ASN A 323 -9.97 25.96 -1.53
C ASN A 323 -8.49 26.33 -1.45
N LEU A 324 -7.78 26.42 -2.59
CA LEU A 324 -6.37 26.86 -2.62
C LEU A 324 -6.24 28.30 -2.10
N ILE A 325 -7.12 29.20 -2.55
CA ILE A 325 -7.13 30.60 -2.10
C ILE A 325 -7.46 30.69 -0.60
N ARG A 326 -8.42 29.89 -0.12
CA ARG A 326 -8.83 29.89 1.30
C ARG A 326 -7.74 29.37 2.24
N LEU A 327 -6.91 28.43 1.77
CA LEU A 327 -5.72 27.96 2.51
C LEU A 327 -4.63 29.04 2.55
N SER A 328 -4.42 29.79 1.46
CA SER A 328 -3.43 30.88 1.42
C SER A 328 -3.79 32.11 2.28
N LEU A 329 -5.07 32.29 2.62
CA LEU A 329 -5.56 33.42 3.43
C LEU A 329 -5.59 33.14 4.94
N LYS A 330 -5.33 31.91 5.38
CA LYS A 330 -4.96 31.63 6.77
C LYS A 330 -3.51 32.06 7.00
N LYS A 331 -3.27 33.37 7.00
CA LYS A 331 -2.05 33.90 7.64
C LYS A 331 -2.07 33.48 9.11
N PRO A 332 -0.93 33.04 9.68
CA PRO A 332 -0.86 32.71 11.09
C PRO A 332 -1.32 33.94 11.89
N LYS A 333 -2.28 33.74 12.80
CA LYS A 333 -2.57 34.71 13.82
C LYS A 333 -1.27 34.90 14.61
N THR A 334 -0.82 36.14 14.61
CA THR A 334 0.14 36.78 15.49
C THR A 334 0.38 36.02 16.80
N GLU A 335 1.56 35.43 16.93
CA GLU A 335 2.27 35.12 18.19
C GLU A 335 3.57 35.93 18.09
N ASP A 336 4.12 36.64 19.06
CA ASP A 336 3.72 37.23 20.35
C ASP A 336 4.61 38.50 20.43
N PRO A 337 4.27 39.54 21.23
CA PRO A 337 5.13 40.72 21.33
C PRO A 337 6.54 40.34 21.81
N PRO A 338 7.59 41.03 21.30
CA PRO A 338 8.97 40.70 21.60
C PRO A 338 9.24 40.84 23.10
N LYS A 339 9.79 39.77 23.71
CA LYS A 339 10.31 39.81 25.08
C LYS A 339 11.43 40.84 25.17
N ASP A 340 11.23 41.83 26.02
CA ASP A 340 12.20 42.86 26.37
C ASP A 340 13.57 42.27 26.73
N THR A 341 14.56 42.67 25.95
CA THR A 341 15.98 42.41 26.19
C THR A 341 16.41 43.18 27.43
N LYS A 342 16.73 42.47 28.52
CA LYS A 342 17.32 43.07 29.72
C LYS A 342 18.71 43.64 29.38
N GLU A 343 18.86 44.95 29.56
CA GLU A 343 20.14 45.67 29.57
C GLU A 343 21.10 45.09 30.62
N ASN A 344 22.29 44.69 30.16
CA ASN A 344 23.44 44.48 31.02
C ASN A 344 24.07 45.84 31.37
N LYS A 345 24.09 46.19 32.66
CA LYS A 345 24.91 47.28 33.18
C LYS A 345 26.37 46.83 33.29
N PRO A 346 27.36 47.67 32.93
CA PRO A 346 28.76 47.43 33.23
C PRO A 346 29.03 47.70 34.71
N ASN A 347 29.78 46.80 35.35
CA ASN A 347 30.39 47.02 36.65
C ASN A 347 31.67 47.84 36.44
N ASP A 348 31.71 49.03 37.01
CA ASP A 348 32.95 49.79 37.23
C ASP A 348 33.74 49.16 38.39
N SER A 349 35.06 49.06 38.23
CA SER A 349 36.04 48.81 39.29
C SER A 349 37.23 49.74 39.13
#